data_AF-A0A3B7MJI9-F1
#
_entry.id   AF-A0A3B7MJI9-F1
#
_cell.length_a   1.000
_cell.length_b   1.000
_cell.length_c   1.000
_cell.angle_alpha   90.00
_cell.angle_beta   90.00
_cell.angle_gamma   90.00
#
_symmetry.space_group_name_H-M   'P 1'
#
loop_
_entity.id
_entity.type
_entity.pdbx_description
1 polymer ?
#
loop_
_entity_poly.entity_id
_entity_poly.type
_entity_poly.pdbx_seq_one_letter_code
_entity_poly.pdbx_strand_id
1 'polypeptide(L)'
;MRAQKTKYSSQGRRGWGPMVLLGFLAVTAAFIACNKTFDNTLQQDYGADGGAGKKQKMLVIIVDGAVGGEVQRMQAPFLTVLADNAIYSFDGLTDTYKDPVTNALGWTTLLTGVTAAKHKVTGEDFTGNDLQNYPSLFTRFKQQKPNLRTVALGASNDFIQNLATDATEKKTLASDAAVKDAVVGELTKGDADLLVAQFHAVDVAGMAGAYNADDAGYKTAMLKTDEYIQTIVETLSHRSTYALENWMVIVTSNKGSVLASDPVAADKLAYDDSRRNTFFICYAPNMKVSYKPGSLPFSGTTPVYQGGSAAATKAVGTNAGNLLDFGASGSYTIECKVKIPSGNYYYPAILGKRASFSGGVVGWVFFLEADYWMINFGQTSLGNRQIRGASIADGKWHTLTVTINQQNATTRRVETFTDGVYWDGGISDNTRNINSYGNLNSPAAFNIGQLATDNVTNLANYSITDVKIYDTAFGRDYILANSCKTSPAPEDPYNRRLVGYWSCREISNLSTPSGQKKALTAISGKYKAGDPAYPGYTNDKLALFLSGNYSSSSFVEVVNNVCPTPDANSFKVVPNSVDVVTQVLGWMGVNPSASWKLDGSTWLTSFMNL
;
A
#
# COMPACT_ATOMS: atom_id res chain seq x y z
N MET A 1 -44.00 -62.28 11.50
CA MET A 1 -43.58 -63.59 10.93
C MET A 1 -42.14 -63.43 10.46
N ARG A 2 -41.13 -63.92 11.23
CA ARG A 2 -40.25 -65.09 10.95
C ARG A 2 -39.80 -65.15 9.47
N ALA A 3 -38.53 -65.28 9.08
CA ALA A 3 -37.26 -65.75 9.66
C ALA A 3 -36.09 -65.09 8.86
N GLN A 4 -34.77 -65.26 9.04
CA GLN A 4 -33.91 -66.16 9.79
C GLN A 4 -32.48 -65.57 9.84
N LYS A 5 -31.67 -66.00 10.80
CA LYS A 5 -30.29 -65.58 11.13
C LYS A 5 -29.23 -66.39 10.37
N THR A 6 -28.03 -65.83 10.26
CA THR A 6 -26.79 -66.60 10.49
C THR A 6 -25.71 -65.74 11.15
N LYS A 7 -25.20 -66.24 12.29
CA LYS A 7 -24.02 -65.80 13.05
C LYS A 7 -22.88 -66.75 12.73
N TYR A 8 -21.62 -66.31 12.86
CA TYR A 8 -20.55 -67.16 13.38
C TYR A 8 -19.56 -66.36 14.24
N SER A 9 -19.32 -66.88 15.45
CA SER A 9 -18.26 -66.58 16.41
C SER A 9 -16.98 -67.35 16.02
N SER A 10 -15.76 -66.99 16.45
CA SER A 10 -15.26 -67.25 17.81
C SER A 10 -13.77 -66.92 17.92
N GLN A 11 -13.33 -66.72 19.17
CA GLN A 11 -11.98 -66.42 19.63
C GLN A 11 -10.97 -67.57 19.43
N GLY A 12 -9.67 -67.23 19.39
CA GLY A 12 -8.59 -68.19 19.66
C GLY A 12 -7.19 -67.59 19.53
N ARG A 13 -6.56 -67.21 20.66
CA ARG A 13 -5.15 -66.81 20.82
C ARG A 13 -4.19 -67.98 20.54
N ARG A 14 -2.98 -67.73 19.98
CA ARG A 14 -1.65 -68.28 20.42
C ARG A 14 -0.46 -67.93 19.48
N GLY A 15 0.70 -67.65 20.09
CA GLY A 15 2.09 -67.74 19.53
C GLY A 15 2.66 -66.46 18.88
N TRP A 16 3.51 -65.63 19.50
CA TRP A 16 4.98 -65.71 19.78
C TRP A 16 5.93 -65.57 18.56
N GLY A 17 6.31 -64.30 18.27
CA GLY A 17 7.63 -63.70 17.87
C GLY A 17 8.45 -64.25 16.67
N PRO A 18 9.58 -63.60 16.28
CA PRO A 18 10.05 -62.20 16.46
C PRO A 18 10.60 -61.53 15.16
N MET A 19 11.05 -60.25 15.28
CA MET A 19 11.90 -59.45 14.35
C MET A 19 11.31 -59.10 12.97
N VAL A 20 11.37 -57.85 12.49
CA VAL A 20 12.58 -57.09 12.15
C VAL A 20 12.39 -55.57 12.31
N LEU A 21 13.45 -54.96 12.86
CA LEU A 21 13.74 -53.54 13.07
C LEU A 21 14.01 -52.78 11.75
N LEU A 22 13.60 -51.51 11.68
CA LEU A 22 14.28 -50.35 11.03
C LEU A 22 13.27 -49.18 11.12
N GLY A 23 13.45 -48.13 11.90
CA GLY A 23 14.67 -47.36 12.16
C GLY A 23 14.39 -45.93 11.67
N PHE A 24 13.59 -45.16 12.41
CA PHE A 24 13.33 -43.73 12.17
C PHE A 24 14.64 -42.96 12.45
N LEU A 25 15.29 -42.47 11.41
CA LEU A 25 16.41 -41.52 11.52
C LEU A 25 15.91 -40.11 11.21
N ALA A 26 16.15 -39.20 12.15
CA ALA A 26 15.93 -37.77 12.01
C ALA A 26 16.77 -37.20 10.86
N VAL A 27 16.15 -36.37 10.02
CA VAL A 27 16.87 -35.50 9.07
C VAL A 27 16.61 -34.05 9.45
N THR A 28 17.60 -33.48 10.12
CA THR A 28 17.88 -32.05 10.20
C THR A 28 18.12 -31.51 8.79
N ALA A 29 17.12 -30.84 8.19
CA ALA A 29 17.32 -30.07 6.97
C ALA A 29 17.84 -28.67 7.34
N ALA A 30 19.14 -28.47 7.14
CA ALA A 30 19.77 -27.16 7.18
C ALA A 30 19.15 -26.25 6.11
N PHE A 31 18.79 -25.02 6.51
CA PHE A 31 18.51 -23.93 5.58
C PHE A 31 19.80 -23.52 4.86
N ILE A 32 20.10 -24.19 3.75
CA ILE A 32 21.03 -23.66 2.75
C ILE A 32 20.25 -22.63 1.93
N ALA A 33 20.53 -21.35 2.19
CA ALA A 33 20.16 -20.27 1.29
C ALA A 33 20.78 -20.55 -0.08
N CYS A 34 19.97 -21.04 -1.02
CA CYS A 34 20.36 -21.16 -2.42
C CYS A 34 20.42 -19.76 -3.04
N ASN A 35 21.59 -19.13 -2.98
CA ASN A 35 22.00 -18.10 -3.93
C ASN A 35 22.24 -18.77 -5.29
N LYS A 36 21.17 -19.21 -5.96
CA LYS A 36 21.29 -19.58 -7.37
C LYS A 36 21.29 -18.29 -8.18
N THR A 37 22.41 -18.02 -8.82
CA THR A 37 22.52 -17.10 -9.96
C THR A 37 21.38 -17.37 -10.91
N PHE A 38 20.55 -16.35 -11.16
CA PHE A 38 19.48 -16.44 -12.14
C PHE A 38 20.09 -16.73 -13.50
N ASP A 39 19.58 -17.79 -14.13
CA ASP A 39 19.95 -18.15 -15.50
C ASP A 39 19.46 -17.04 -16.43
N ASN A 40 20.39 -16.49 -17.21
CA ASN A 40 20.12 -15.44 -18.17
C ASN A 40 19.41 -16.07 -19.39
N THR A 41 18.09 -16.11 -19.40
CA THR A 41 17.33 -16.62 -20.56
C THR A 41 17.47 -15.73 -21.82
N LEU A 42 18.25 -14.65 -21.76
CA LEU A 42 18.68 -13.86 -22.94
C LEU A 42 19.98 -14.39 -23.56
N GLN A 43 20.68 -15.32 -22.91
CA GLN A 43 21.78 -16.09 -23.49
C GLN A 43 21.29 -17.48 -23.87
N GLN A 44 20.36 -17.57 -24.82
CA GLN A 44 20.48 -18.67 -25.76
C GLN A 44 21.51 -18.24 -26.79
N ASP A 45 22.59 -19.03 -26.93
CA ASP A 45 23.49 -18.93 -28.05
C ASP A 45 22.66 -18.88 -29.34
N TYR A 46 22.58 -17.69 -29.95
CA TYR A 46 22.28 -17.55 -31.37
C TYR A 46 23.51 -18.10 -32.11
N GLY A 47 23.63 -19.42 -32.08
CA GLY A 47 24.63 -20.19 -32.78
C GLY A 47 24.51 -19.95 -34.28
N ALA A 48 25.67 -19.77 -34.88
CA ALA A 48 25.95 -19.67 -36.30
C ALA A 48 24.96 -20.44 -37.20
N ASP A 49 24.04 -19.71 -37.83
CA ASP A 49 23.50 -19.99 -39.16
C ASP A 49 22.71 -18.76 -39.70
N GLY A 50 23.35 -18.00 -40.61
CA GLY A 50 22.68 -17.40 -41.78
C GLY A 50 21.67 -16.24 -41.65
N GLY A 51 21.39 -15.65 -40.48
CA GLY A 51 20.54 -14.45 -40.38
C GLY A 51 21.01 -13.48 -39.30
N ALA A 52 21.38 -12.25 -39.67
CA ALA A 52 21.83 -11.24 -38.70
C ALA A 52 20.68 -10.89 -37.73
N GLY A 53 20.85 -11.17 -36.44
CA GLY A 53 19.90 -10.75 -35.39
C GLY A 53 19.76 -9.23 -35.30
N LYS A 54 18.56 -8.73 -34.97
CA LYS A 54 18.30 -7.29 -34.83
C LYS A 54 19.14 -6.67 -33.71
N LYS A 55 19.69 -5.48 -33.94
CA LYS A 55 20.47 -4.72 -32.95
C LYS A 55 19.54 -4.10 -31.91
N GLN A 56 19.77 -4.36 -30.62
CA GLN A 56 18.99 -3.75 -29.54
C GLN A 56 19.25 -2.25 -29.45
N LYS A 57 18.17 -1.48 -29.32
CA LYS A 57 18.17 -0.02 -29.27
C LYS A 57 17.18 0.48 -28.21
N MET A 58 17.49 1.60 -27.57
CA MET A 58 16.66 2.19 -26.52
C MET A 58 16.44 3.68 -26.74
N LEU A 59 15.20 4.11 -26.59
CA LEU A 59 14.82 5.51 -26.46
C LEU A 59 14.17 5.72 -25.09
N VAL A 60 14.68 6.66 -24.29
CA VAL A 60 14.10 7.06 -23.02
C VAL A 60 13.71 8.53 -23.11
N ILE A 61 12.43 8.84 -22.89
CA ILE A 61 11.90 10.20 -22.89
C ILE A 61 11.44 10.53 -21.48
N ILE A 62 12.03 11.57 -20.91
CA ILE A 62 11.71 12.09 -19.58
C ILE A 62 10.92 13.38 -19.75
N VAL A 63 9.72 13.44 -19.18
CA VAL A 63 8.86 14.62 -19.19
C VAL A 63 8.76 15.16 -17.77
N ASP A 64 9.48 16.25 -17.49
CA ASP A 64 9.53 16.75 -16.13
C ASP A 64 8.18 17.28 -15.67
N GLY A 65 7.87 17.03 -14.39
CA GLY A 65 6.71 17.60 -13.74
C GLY A 65 5.36 16.99 -14.14
N ALA A 66 5.35 16.00 -15.03
CA ALA A 66 4.13 15.37 -15.50
C ALA A 66 3.56 14.40 -14.44
N VAL A 67 2.59 14.87 -13.68
CA VAL A 67 1.82 14.10 -12.69
C VAL A 67 1.03 12.99 -13.39
N GLY A 68 1.28 11.74 -13.05
CA GLY A 68 0.76 10.58 -13.78
C GLY A 68 -0.77 10.50 -13.84
N GLY A 69 -1.47 10.68 -12.73
CA GLY A 69 -2.94 10.69 -12.69
C GLY A 69 -3.54 11.82 -13.53
N GLU A 70 -2.84 12.96 -13.65
CA GLU A 70 -3.28 14.09 -14.47
C GLU A 70 -3.02 13.84 -15.96
N VAL A 71 -1.92 13.18 -16.33
CA VAL A 71 -1.67 12.70 -17.70
C VAL A 71 -2.79 11.75 -18.14
N GLN A 72 -3.21 10.83 -17.26
CA GLN A 72 -4.34 9.95 -17.51
C GLN A 72 -5.65 10.73 -17.70
N ARG A 73 -5.93 11.70 -16.81
CA ARG A 73 -7.13 12.54 -16.86
C ARG A 73 -7.21 13.41 -18.12
N MET A 74 -6.06 13.90 -18.61
CA MET A 74 -5.97 14.66 -19.85
C MET A 74 -6.18 13.82 -21.11
N GLN A 75 -6.04 12.50 -21.02
CA GLN A 75 -6.07 11.58 -22.16
C GLN A 75 -5.10 12.05 -23.28
N ALA A 76 -3.83 12.26 -22.92
CA ALA A 76 -2.78 12.60 -23.87
C ALA A 76 -2.83 11.62 -25.07
N PRO A 77 -3.21 12.07 -26.28
CA PRO A 77 -3.64 11.17 -27.35
C PRO A 77 -2.59 10.14 -27.75
N PHE A 78 -1.34 10.55 -27.96
CA PHE A 78 -0.30 9.64 -28.44
C PHE A 78 0.22 8.73 -27.34
N LEU A 79 0.38 9.22 -26.10
CA LEU A 79 0.70 8.38 -24.96
C LEU A 79 -0.35 7.28 -24.73
N THR A 80 -1.63 7.58 -24.99
CA THR A 80 -2.71 6.57 -24.96
C THR A 80 -2.51 5.50 -26.03
N VAL A 81 -2.10 5.88 -27.25
CA VAL A 81 -1.76 4.92 -28.31
C VAL A 81 -0.54 4.06 -27.95
N LEU A 82 0.49 4.63 -27.32
CA LEU A 82 1.64 3.84 -26.87
C LEU A 82 1.24 2.81 -25.81
N ALA A 83 0.28 3.13 -24.94
CA ALA A 83 -0.21 2.22 -23.91
C ALA A 83 -0.82 0.92 -24.47
N ASP A 84 -1.31 0.93 -25.73
CA ASP A 84 -1.87 -0.23 -26.43
C ASP A 84 -0.83 -1.30 -26.80
N ASN A 85 0.47 -1.01 -26.70
CA ASN A 85 1.53 -2.02 -26.82
C ASN A 85 2.65 -1.75 -25.82
N ALA A 86 2.27 -1.58 -24.54
CA ALA A 86 3.21 -1.27 -23.48
C ALA A 86 2.91 -2.00 -22.16
N ILE A 87 3.95 -2.07 -21.33
CA ILE A 87 3.78 -2.15 -19.88
C ILE A 87 3.68 -0.72 -19.37
N TYR A 88 2.58 -0.36 -18.70
CA TYR A 88 2.39 1.02 -18.28
C TYR A 88 1.66 1.18 -16.94
N SER A 89 1.89 2.33 -16.30
CA SER A 89 1.22 2.80 -15.10
C SER A 89 1.14 4.33 -15.09
N PHE A 90 0.06 4.87 -14.55
CA PHE A 90 -0.08 6.30 -14.22
C PHE A 90 0.12 6.57 -12.72
N ASP A 91 0.42 5.52 -11.98
CA ASP A 91 0.54 5.52 -10.53
C ASP A 91 1.99 5.24 -10.10
N GLY A 92 2.99 5.44 -10.97
CA GLY A 92 4.38 5.25 -10.59
C GLY A 92 4.79 6.24 -9.49
N LEU A 93 5.85 5.92 -8.75
CA LEU A 93 6.46 6.81 -7.76
C LEU A 93 7.91 7.13 -8.11
N THR A 94 8.29 8.39 -7.88
CA THR A 94 9.69 8.81 -8.00
C THR A 94 10.57 8.25 -6.88
N ASP A 95 10.19 8.43 -5.60
CA ASP A 95 11.03 8.06 -4.46
C ASP A 95 10.22 7.84 -3.16
N THR A 96 10.86 7.24 -2.15
CA THR A 96 10.38 7.08 -0.75
C THR A 96 10.85 8.19 0.19
N TYR A 97 11.82 9.00 -0.23
CA TYR A 97 12.48 10.01 0.59
C TYR A 97 11.50 11.10 1.04
N LYS A 98 11.78 11.73 2.20
CA LYS A 98 10.93 12.78 2.77
C LYS A 98 11.16 14.11 2.04
N ASP A 99 10.15 14.99 2.05
CA ASP A 99 10.16 16.25 1.30
C ASP A 99 11.35 17.17 1.58
N PRO A 100 11.83 17.94 0.57
CA PRO A 100 11.21 18.20 -0.75
C PRO A 100 11.55 17.17 -1.84
N VAL A 101 10.68 17.06 -2.87
CA VAL A 101 10.94 16.32 -4.11
C VAL A 101 11.35 17.31 -5.20
N THR A 102 12.58 17.19 -5.69
CA THR A 102 13.21 18.10 -6.66
C THR A 102 13.41 17.42 -8.01
N ASN A 103 13.65 18.21 -9.07
CA ASN A 103 13.98 17.65 -10.38
C ASN A 103 15.29 16.86 -10.33
N ALA A 104 16.33 17.40 -9.66
CA ALA A 104 17.60 16.71 -9.44
C ALA A 104 17.42 15.35 -8.75
N LEU A 105 16.59 15.28 -7.70
CA LEU A 105 16.27 14.01 -7.05
C LEU A 105 15.64 13.05 -8.06
N GLY A 106 14.57 13.46 -8.74
CA GLY A 106 13.82 12.61 -9.66
C GLY A 106 14.66 12.08 -10.83
N TRP A 107 15.45 12.93 -11.48
CA TRP A 107 16.36 12.51 -12.55
C TRP A 107 17.42 11.53 -12.03
N THR A 108 17.93 11.77 -10.82
CA THR A 108 18.94 10.90 -10.22
C THR A 108 18.36 9.53 -9.91
N THR A 109 17.17 9.46 -9.33
CA THR A 109 16.48 8.20 -9.07
C THR A 109 16.25 7.41 -10.35
N LEU A 110 15.74 8.08 -11.40
CA LEU A 110 15.53 7.51 -12.73
C LEU A 110 16.81 6.95 -13.36
N LEU A 111 17.92 7.69 -13.29
CA LEU A 111 19.15 7.35 -14.02
C LEU A 111 20.13 6.48 -13.23
N THR A 112 20.00 6.40 -11.91
CA THR A 112 20.85 5.54 -11.07
C THR A 112 20.20 4.20 -10.74
N GLY A 113 18.86 4.13 -10.79
CA GLY A 113 18.07 2.94 -10.45
C GLY A 113 18.03 2.66 -8.95
N VAL A 114 18.34 3.67 -8.13
CA VAL A 114 18.28 3.62 -6.66
C VAL A 114 17.59 4.87 -6.12
N THR A 115 17.07 4.80 -4.91
CA THR A 115 16.39 5.93 -4.23
C THR A 115 17.38 6.92 -3.60
N ALA A 116 16.89 8.09 -3.17
CA ALA A 116 17.68 9.13 -2.51
C ALA A 116 18.27 8.70 -1.17
N ALA A 117 17.71 7.65 -0.56
CA ALA A 117 18.34 6.97 0.58
C ALA A 117 19.74 6.44 0.24
N LYS A 118 20.01 6.11 -1.03
CA LYS A 118 21.30 5.63 -1.54
C LYS A 118 22.08 6.70 -2.28
N HIS A 119 21.53 7.31 -3.34
CA HIS A 119 22.29 8.28 -4.16
C HIS A 119 22.50 9.65 -3.51
N LYS A 120 21.83 9.95 -2.40
CA LYS A 120 21.98 11.17 -1.56
C LYS A 120 21.69 12.53 -2.23
N VAL A 121 21.25 12.55 -3.48
CA VAL A 121 20.75 13.77 -4.14
C VAL A 121 19.37 14.10 -3.61
N THR A 122 19.28 15.18 -2.83
CA THR A 122 18.03 15.61 -2.16
C THR A 122 17.66 17.06 -2.46
N GLY A 123 18.59 17.84 -3.02
CA GLY A 123 18.40 19.21 -3.49
C GLY A 123 18.84 19.37 -4.94
N GLU A 124 18.45 20.50 -5.55
CA GLU A 124 18.78 20.83 -6.95
C GLU A 124 20.29 21.05 -7.20
N ASP A 125 21.07 21.28 -6.13
CA ASP A 125 22.50 21.56 -6.22
C ASP A 125 23.39 20.30 -6.27
N PHE A 126 22.81 19.10 -6.15
CA PHE A 126 23.51 17.82 -6.08
C PHE A 126 24.54 17.72 -4.94
N THR A 127 24.49 18.60 -3.93
CA THR A 127 25.49 18.61 -2.84
C THR A 127 25.40 17.34 -2.00
N GLY A 128 26.55 16.73 -1.69
CA GLY A 128 26.63 15.55 -0.82
C GLY A 128 26.13 14.25 -1.48
N ASN A 129 25.99 14.23 -2.81
CA ASN A 129 25.60 13.04 -3.56
C ASN A 129 26.58 11.87 -3.40
N ASP A 130 26.09 10.65 -3.67
CA ASP A 130 26.88 9.41 -3.69
C ASP A 130 26.89 8.76 -5.08
N LEU A 131 27.00 9.58 -6.13
CA LEU A 131 27.02 9.10 -7.53
C LEU A 131 28.27 8.29 -7.85
N GLN A 132 29.32 8.36 -7.02
CA GLN A 132 30.49 7.49 -7.16
C GLN A 132 30.14 6.02 -6.92
N ASN A 133 29.34 5.71 -5.89
CA ASN A 133 28.90 4.35 -5.59
C ASN A 133 27.63 3.96 -6.37
N TYR A 134 26.81 4.96 -6.72
CA TYR A 134 25.56 4.80 -7.47
C TYR A 134 25.60 5.60 -8.77
N PRO A 135 26.46 5.21 -9.74
CA PRO A 135 26.62 5.96 -10.98
C PRO A 135 25.37 5.91 -11.85
N SER A 136 25.24 6.94 -12.71
CA SER A 136 24.17 7.01 -13.70
C SER A 136 24.30 5.91 -14.76
N LEU A 137 23.20 5.67 -15.47
CA LEU A 137 23.08 4.71 -16.56
C LEU A 137 24.15 4.91 -17.65
N PHE A 138 24.52 6.16 -17.95
CA PHE A 138 25.57 6.49 -18.92
C PHE A 138 26.94 6.01 -18.46
N THR A 139 27.31 6.32 -17.21
CA THR A 139 28.55 5.85 -16.61
C THR A 139 28.59 4.32 -16.54
N ARG A 140 27.46 3.67 -16.21
CA ARG A 140 27.36 2.20 -16.23
C ARG A 140 27.60 1.63 -17.63
N PHE A 141 26.98 2.18 -18.68
CA PHE A 141 27.20 1.69 -20.04
C PHE A 141 28.63 1.93 -20.53
N LYS A 142 29.23 3.09 -20.22
CA LYS A 142 30.64 3.34 -20.52
C LYS A 142 31.57 2.29 -19.90
N GLN A 143 31.27 1.83 -18.69
CA GLN A 143 32.05 0.80 -18.00
C GLN A 143 31.80 -0.62 -18.54
N GLN A 144 30.55 -0.98 -18.83
CA GLN A 144 30.16 -2.36 -19.15
C GLN A 144 30.16 -2.66 -20.66
N LYS A 145 29.88 -1.66 -21.48
CA LYS A 145 29.71 -1.75 -22.93
C LYS A 145 30.29 -0.49 -23.59
N PRO A 146 31.61 -0.27 -23.55
CA PRO A 146 32.25 0.99 -23.96
C PRO A 146 32.05 1.36 -25.44
N ASN A 147 31.64 0.40 -26.28
CA ASN A 147 31.35 0.63 -27.69
C ASN A 147 29.89 1.05 -27.97
N LEU A 148 29.02 1.09 -26.95
CA LEU A 148 27.66 1.62 -27.14
C LEU A 148 27.73 3.13 -27.30
N ARG A 149 27.13 3.65 -28.38
CA ARG A 149 26.96 5.10 -28.52
C ARG A 149 25.73 5.54 -27.73
N THR A 150 25.95 6.29 -26.67
CA THR A 150 24.90 6.82 -25.80
C THR A 150 24.76 8.32 -26.02
N VAL A 151 23.52 8.79 -26.18
CA VAL A 151 23.22 10.19 -26.50
C VAL A 151 22.24 10.76 -25.48
N ALA A 152 22.52 11.95 -24.97
CA ALA A 152 21.67 12.67 -24.02
C ALA A 152 21.32 14.07 -24.52
N LEU A 153 20.04 14.34 -24.77
CA LEU A 153 19.56 15.64 -25.27
C LEU A 153 18.51 16.17 -24.29
N GLY A 154 18.80 17.27 -23.61
CA GLY A 154 17.91 17.77 -22.55
C GLY A 154 17.76 19.29 -22.61
N ALA A 155 16.62 19.78 -22.14
CA ALA A 155 16.41 21.21 -21.97
C ALA A 155 16.98 21.74 -20.63
N SER A 156 17.25 20.84 -19.66
CA SER A 156 17.90 21.16 -18.39
C SER A 156 19.43 21.04 -18.49
N ASN A 157 20.15 22.09 -18.09
CA ASN A 157 21.62 22.05 -17.97
C ASN A 157 22.06 21.12 -16.84
N ASP A 158 21.38 21.16 -15.69
CA ASP A 158 21.78 20.40 -14.51
C ASP A 158 21.63 18.89 -14.73
N PHE A 159 20.61 18.46 -15.46
CA PHE A 159 20.47 17.08 -15.93
C PHE A 159 21.68 16.64 -16.75
N ILE A 160 22.06 17.45 -17.76
CA ILE A 160 23.14 17.10 -18.69
C ILE A 160 24.51 17.08 -17.98
N GLN A 161 24.81 18.09 -17.16
CA GLN A 161 26.14 18.24 -16.57
C GLN A 161 26.39 17.31 -15.37
N ASN A 162 25.35 16.89 -14.65
CA ASN A 162 25.52 16.06 -13.45
C ASN A 162 25.25 14.58 -13.70
N LEU A 163 24.36 14.22 -14.63
CA LEU A 163 23.91 12.83 -14.81
C LEU A 163 24.28 12.23 -16.15
N ALA A 164 24.42 13.04 -17.20
CA ALA A 164 24.81 12.58 -18.55
C ALA A 164 26.30 12.76 -18.87
N THR A 165 27.15 12.98 -17.84
CA THR A 165 28.56 13.33 -18.03
C THR A 165 29.34 12.32 -18.86
N ASP A 166 29.01 11.04 -18.73
CA ASP A 166 29.65 9.94 -19.47
C ASP A 166 28.92 9.50 -20.73
N ALA A 167 27.85 10.20 -21.14
CA ALA A 167 27.24 9.96 -22.45
C ALA A 167 28.25 10.23 -23.57
N THR A 168 28.21 9.44 -24.63
CA THR A 168 29.07 9.62 -25.81
C THR A 168 28.85 10.99 -26.44
N GLU A 169 27.60 11.40 -26.55
CA GLU A 169 27.21 12.75 -26.94
C GLU A 169 26.17 13.30 -25.97
N LYS A 170 26.31 14.57 -25.61
CA LYS A 170 25.39 15.25 -24.72
C LYS A 170 25.22 16.70 -25.09
N LYS A 171 23.99 17.21 -25.01
CA LYS A 171 23.70 18.59 -25.35
C LYS A 171 22.57 19.15 -24.50
N THR A 172 22.76 20.37 -24.02
CA THR A 172 21.70 21.20 -23.45
C THR A 172 21.06 22.04 -24.56
N LEU A 173 19.73 22.04 -24.63
CA LEU A 173 18.92 22.72 -25.63
C LEU A 173 18.09 23.80 -24.97
N ALA A 174 17.72 24.84 -25.72
CA ALA A 174 17.05 26.02 -25.16
C ALA A 174 15.54 25.82 -24.91
N SER A 175 14.93 24.77 -25.46
CA SER A 175 13.49 24.50 -25.33
C SER A 175 13.15 23.06 -25.70
N ASP A 176 11.98 22.60 -25.27
CA ASP A 176 11.40 21.32 -25.64
C ASP A 176 11.26 21.14 -27.17
N ALA A 177 10.95 22.20 -27.90
CA ALA A 177 10.93 22.16 -29.37
C ALA A 177 12.31 21.85 -29.95
N ALA A 178 13.36 22.47 -29.40
CA ALA A 178 14.74 22.23 -29.82
C ALA A 178 15.25 20.85 -29.38
N VAL A 179 14.78 20.31 -28.24
CA VAL A 179 15.02 18.91 -27.85
C VAL A 179 14.41 17.98 -28.88
N LYS A 180 13.13 18.17 -29.23
CA LYS A 180 12.45 17.37 -30.26
C LYS A 180 13.18 17.41 -31.60
N ASP A 181 13.57 18.59 -32.08
CA ASP A 181 14.29 18.71 -33.36
C ASP A 181 15.66 18.02 -33.33
N ALA A 182 16.38 18.10 -32.21
CA ALA A 182 17.66 17.41 -32.04
C ALA A 182 17.49 15.89 -32.00
N VAL A 183 16.47 15.39 -31.30
CA VAL A 183 16.13 13.95 -31.25
C VAL A 183 15.75 13.43 -32.63
N VAL A 184 14.91 14.15 -33.38
CA VAL A 184 14.54 13.78 -34.76
C VAL A 184 15.78 13.77 -35.67
N GLY A 185 16.68 14.75 -35.51
CA GLY A 185 17.95 14.79 -36.22
C GLY A 185 18.83 13.57 -35.93
N GLU A 186 18.98 13.20 -34.66
CA GLU A 186 19.72 12.02 -34.21
C GLU A 186 19.08 10.72 -34.73
N LEU A 187 17.75 10.60 -34.67
CA LEU A 187 17.04 9.45 -35.21
C LEU A 187 17.09 9.38 -36.74
N THR A 188 17.33 10.47 -37.46
CA THR A 188 17.41 10.44 -38.92
C THR A 188 18.82 10.13 -39.42
N LYS A 189 19.85 10.67 -38.74
CA LYS A 189 21.23 10.68 -39.24
C LYS A 189 22.23 9.97 -38.35
N GLY A 190 21.90 9.78 -37.08
CA GLY A 190 22.73 9.14 -36.10
C GLY A 190 22.44 7.65 -35.92
N ASP A 191 23.30 7.02 -35.14
CA ASP A 191 23.33 5.58 -34.89
C ASP A 191 23.24 5.23 -33.40
N ALA A 192 22.71 6.15 -32.57
CA ALA A 192 22.60 5.98 -31.11
C ALA A 192 22.06 4.61 -30.72
N ASP A 193 22.71 3.96 -29.74
CA ASP A 193 22.24 2.70 -29.15
C ASP A 193 21.30 2.95 -27.97
N LEU A 194 21.58 4.00 -27.19
CA LEU A 194 20.70 4.57 -26.19
C LEU A 194 20.57 6.07 -26.45
N LEU A 195 19.35 6.54 -26.64
CA LEU A 195 19.03 7.96 -26.73
C LEU A 195 18.13 8.34 -25.56
N VAL A 196 18.55 9.31 -24.74
CA VAL A 196 17.75 9.87 -23.65
C VAL A 196 17.40 11.32 -23.98
N ALA A 197 16.11 11.63 -24.00
CA ALA A 197 15.57 12.96 -24.22
C ALA A 197 14.90 13.48 -22.94
N GLN A 198 15.17 14.71 -22.55
CA GLN A 198 14.55 15.33 -21.38
C GLN A 198 13.85 16.65 -21.76
N PHE A 199 12.57 16.73 -21.40
CA PHE A 199 11.65 17.84 -21.66
C PHE A 199 11.24 18.48 -20.33
N HIS A 200 11.14 19.82 -20.26
CA HIS A 200 10.80 20.52 -19.01
C HIS A 200 9.59 21.46 -19.10
N ALA A 201 8.97 21.64 -20.28
CA ALA A 201 7.94 22.68 -20.44
C ALA A 201 6.70 22.41 -19.57
N VAL A 202 6.38 21.13 -19.33
CA VAL A 202 5.26 20.71 -18.47
C VAL A 202 5.50 21.14 -17.02
N ASP A 203 6.68 20.89 -16.46
CA ASP A 203 7.05 21.35 -15.12
C ASP A 203 7.04 22.87 -15.00
N VAL A 204 7.58 23.58 -16.00
CA VAL A 204 7.57 25.06 -16.04
C VAL A 204 6.15 25.61 -16.03
N ALA A 205 5.24 25.02 -16.81
CA ALA A 205 3.83 25.42 -16.81
C ALA A 205 3.14 25.12 -15.47
N GLY A 206 3.43 23.95 -14.87
CA GLY A 206 2.89 23.55 -13.58
C GLY A 206 3.34 24.49 -12.45
N MET A 207 4.61 24.91 -12.44
CA MET A 207 5.13 25.90 -11.48
C MET A 207 4.49 27.29 -11.66
N ALA A 208 4.20 27.68 -12.90
CA ALA A 208 3.60 28.98 -13.20
C ALA A 208 2.10 29.05 -12.87
N GLY A 209 1.40 27.90 -12.93
CA GLY A 209 -0.02 27.76 -12.64
C GLY A 209 -0.27 26.67 -11.60
N ALA A 210 -0.87 25.56 -12.04
CA ALA A 210 -1.08 24.37 -11.23
C ALA A 210 -0.76 23.08 -11.99
N TYR A 211 -0.32 22.05 -11.27
CA TYR A 211 0.01 20.73 -11.80
C TYR A 211 -1.22 19.83 -11.98
N ASN A 212 -2.27 20.32 -12.65
CA ASN A 212 -3.48 19.55 -12.87
C ASN A 212 -4.12 19.83 -14.23
N ALA A 213 -4.90 18.88 -14.74
CA ALA A 213 -5.55 18.94 -16.05
C ALA A 213 -6.57 20.08 -16.23
N ASP A 214 -7.00 20.73 -15.13
CA ASP A 214 -7.94 21.86 -15.20
C ASP A 214 -7.19 23.19 -15.44
N ASP A 215 -5.88 23.25 -15.18
CA ASP A 215 -5.04 24.38 -15.56
C ASP A 215 -4.75 24.36 -17.07
N ALA A 216 -5.19 25.41 -17.76
CA ALA A 216 -5.06 25.50 -19.21
C ALA A 216 -3.60 25.56 -19.69
N GLY A 217 -2.70 26.17 -18.92
CA GLY A 217 -1.28 26.28 -19.26
C GLY A 217 -0.58 24.92 -19.16
N TYR A 218 -0.79 24.22 -18.05
CA TYR A 218 -0.26 22.89 -17.81
C TYR A 218 -0.79 21.86 -18.83
N LYS A 219 -2.11 21.86 -19.08
CA LYS A 219 -2.72 20.98 -20.10
C LYS A 219 -2.18 21.25 -21.50
N THR A 220 -2.03 22.52 -21.88
CA THR A 220 -1.47 22.89 -23.20
C THR A 220 -0.03 22.42 -23.32
N ALA A 221 0.80 22.61 -22.29
CA ALA A 221 2.18 22.14 -22.29
C ALA A 221 2.26 20.61 -22.42
N MET A 222 1.43 19.87 -21.68
CA MET A 222 1.42 18.41 -21.74
C MET A 222 1.00 17.89 -23.11
N LEU A 223 -0.09 18.41 -23.69
CA LEU A 223 -0.52 18.02 -25.03
C LEU A 223 0.50 18.40 -26.10
N LYS A 224 1.21 19.52 -25.94
CA LYS A 224 2.27 19.89 -26.87
C LYS A 224 3.47 18.94 -26.80
N THR A 225 3.84 18.50 -25.60
CA THR A 225 4.89 17.50 -25.41
C THR A 225 4.45 16.13 -25.95
N ASP A 226 3.18 15.76 -25.82
CA ASP A 226 2.61 14.55 -26.45
C ASP A 226 2.76 14.56 -27.98
N GLU A 227 2.47 15.69 -28.64
CA GLU A 227 2.73 15.87 -30.10
C GLU A 227 4.22 15.71 -30.47
N TYR A 228 5.13 16.17 -29.60
CA TYR A 228 6.57 15.98 -29.81
C TYR A 228 6.97 14.51 -29.67
N ILE A 229 6.44 13.80 -28.68
CA ILE A 229 6.66 12.37 -28.48
C ILE A 229 6.14 11.59 -29.70
N GLN A 230 4.96 11.94 -30.22
CA GLN A 230 4.43 11.38 -31.47
C GLN A 230 5.43 11.52 -32.61
N THR A 231 5.86 12.76 -32.88
CA THR A 231 6.80 13.05 -33.97
C THR A 231 8.09 12.24 -33.84
N ILE A 232 8.61 12.09 -32.62
CA ILE A 232 9.83 11.34 -32.32
C ILE A 232 9.66 9.85 -32.59
N VAL A 233 8.60 9.24 -32.06
CA VAL A 233 8.36 7.79 -32.20
C VAL A 233 8.00 7.43 -33.65
N GLU A 234 7.24 8.27 -34.35
CA GLU A 234 6.98 8.10 -35.78
C GLU A 234 8.29 8.19 -36.60
N THR A 235 9.17 9.16 -36.29
CA THR A 235 10.48 9.28 -36.94
C THR A 235 11.33 8.01 -36.71
N LEU A 236 11.34 7.49 -35.48
CA LEU A 236 12.03 6.25 -35.12
C LEU A 236 11.55 5.09 -36.00
N SER A 237 10.22 4.94 -36.17
CA SER A 237 9.63 3.85 -36.97
C SER A 237 9.92 3.94 -38.48
N HIS A 238 10.29 5.14 -38.97
CA HIS A 238 10.62 5.40 -40.37
C HIS A 238 12.13 5.39 -40.67
N ARG A 239 12.97 5.02 -39.69
CA ARG A 239 14.42 4.87 -39.90
C ARG A 239 14.69 3.86 -41.02
N SER A 240 15.61 4.17 -41.91
CA SER A 240 16.02 3.26 -43.00
C SER A 240 16.61 1.95 -42.47
N THR A 241 17.17 1.96 -41.26
CA THR A 241 17.72 0.79 -40.56
C THR A 241 16.72 0.11 -39.61
N TYR A 242 15.48 0.59 -39.49
CA TYR A 242 14.51 0.12 -38.49
C TYR A 242 14.28 -1.39 -38.54
N ALA A 243 14.25 -2.00 -39.73
CA ALA A 243 14.08 -3.44 -39.90
C ALA A 243 15.22 -4.29 -39.29
N LEU A 244 16.42 -3.70 -39.12
CA LEU A 244 17.60 -4.32 -38.51
C LEU A 244 17.74 -3.97 -37.02
N GLU A 245 16.80 -3.20 -36.46
CA GLU A 245 16.84 -2.66 -35.12
C GLU A 245 15.68 -3.22 -34.29
N ASN A 246 15.90 -3.38 -32.98
CA ASN A 246 14.88 -3.77 -32.03
C ASN A 246 14.78 -2.69 -30.94
N TRP A 247 13.86 -1.76 -31.16
CA TRP A 247 13.67 -0.60 -30.28
C TRP A 247 12.70 -0.89 -29.14
N MET A 248 13.06 -0.41 -27.97
CA MET A 248 12.14 -0.18 -26.86
C MET A 248 12.14 1.31 -26.50
N VAL A 249 10.95 1.83 -26.25
CA VAL A 249 10.71 3.24 -25.91
C VAL A 249 10.17 3.30 -24.50
N ILE A 250 10.85 4.01 -23.61
CA ILE A 250 10.33 4.36 -22.28
C ILE A 250 9.93 5.82 -22.29
N VAL A 251 8.71 6.14 -21.90
CA VAL A 251 8.26 7.51 -21.64
C VAL A 251 7.80 7.61 -20.19
N THR A 252 8.36 8.55 -19.42
CA THR A 252 8.10 8.65 -17.98
C THR A 252 8.32 10.07 -17.48
N SER A 253 7.86 10.39 -16.28
CA SER A 253 8.23 11.63 -15.60
C SER A 253 9.29 11.39 -14.52
N ASN A 254 10.08 12.41 -14.22
CA ASN A 254 11.10 12.37 -13.17
C ASN A 254 10.50 12.56 -11.78
N LYS A 255 9.44 13.37 -11.69
CA LYS A 255 8.62 13.67 -10.53
C LYS A 255 7.23 14.11 -11.01
N GLY A 256 6.31 14.29 -10.07
CA GLY A 256 5.05 14.97 -10.34
C GLY A 256 5.17 16.47 -10.03
N SER A 257 4.37 16.99 -9.11
CA SER A 257 4.32 18.40 -8.74
C SER A 257 5.46 18.85 -7.81
N VAL A 258 5.52 20.16 -7.52
CA VAL A 258 6.31 20.71 -6.38
C VAL A 258 5.44 21.02 -5.16
N LEU A 259 4.13 20.82 -5.26
CA LEU A 259 3.15 21.20 -4.25
C LEU A 259 2.78 20.00 -3.40
N ALA A 260 2.91 20.12 -2.08
CA ALA A 260 2.46 19.07 -1.17
C ALA A 260 0.99 18.70 -1.40
N SER A 261 0.64 17.44 -1.15
CA SER A 261 -0.75 16.98 -1.23
C SER A 261 -1.68 17.86 -0.38
N ASP A 262 -2.84 18.20 -0.94
CA ASP A 262 -3.91 18.84 -0.19
C ASP A 262 -4.36 17.87 0.92
N PRO A 263 -4.27 18.23 2.21
CA PRO A 263 -4.71 17.36 3.31
C PRO A 263 -6.20 16.99 3.23
N VAL A 264 -6.99 17.67 2.39
CA VAL A 264 -8.45 17.55 2.25
C VAL A 264 -8.87 16.69 1.03
N ALA A 265 -7.97 16.33 0.11
CA ALA A 265 -8.32 15.53 -1.07
C ALA A 265 -8.84 14.11 -0.70
N ALA A 266 -9.76 13.60 -1.53
CA ALA A 266 -10.57 12.40 -1.26
C ALA A 266 -9.77 11.09 -1.30
N ASP A 267 -8.72 11.03 -2.11
CA ASP A 267 -7.86 9.85 -2.27
C ASP A 267 -6.53 10.10 -1.52
N LYS A 268 -6.14 9.13 -0.68
CA LYS A 268 -5.05 9.28 0.32
C LYS A 268 -4.03 8.13 0.31
N LEU A 269 -3.80 7.50 -0.84
CA LEU A 269 -2.74 6.54 -1.12
C LEU A 269 -1.40 7.24 -1.34
N ALA A 270 -0.30 6.48 -1.33
CA ALA A 270 1.04 7.01 -1.68
C ALA A 270 1.08 7.67 -3.06
N TYR A 271 0.20 7.21 -3.96
CA TYR A 271 0.00 7.71 -5.32
C TYR A 271 -0.74 9.04 -5.38
N ASP A 272 -1.42 9.45 -4.30
CA ASP A 272 -2.14 10.73 -4.22
C ASP A 272 -1.24 11.87 -3.73
N ASP A 273 0.01 11.57 -3.34
CA ASP A 273 1.05 12.60 -3.25
C ASP A 273 1.48 13.00 -4.66
N SER A 274 0.82 14.04 -5.17
CA SER A 274 1.08 14.59 -6.51
C SER A 274 2.55 14.92 -6.77
N ARG A 275 3.38 15.16 -5.74
CA ARG A 275 4.83 15.42 -5.91
C ARG A 275 5.59 14.20 -6.40
N ARG A 276 5.15 13.03 -5.94
CA ARG A 276 5.82 11.75 -6.19
C ARG A 276 5.18 10.97 -7.32
N ASN A 277 3.91 11.23 -7.61
CA ASN A 277 3.18 10.55 -8.66
C ASN A 277 3.79 10.83 -10.04
N THR A 278 4.28 9.77 -10.66
CA THR A 278 4.87 9.73 -12.00
C THR A 278 4.05 8.79 -12.88
N PHE A 279 4.17 8.93 -14.19
CA PHE A 279 3.73 7.88 -15.11
C PHE A 279 4.93 7.13 -15.66
N PHE A 280 4.68 5.91 -16.15
CA PHE A 280 5.67 5.07 -16.79
C PHE A 280 4.99 4.32 -17.94
N ILE A 281 5.53 4.43 -19.15
CA ILE A 281 5.11 3.67 -20.33
C ILE A 281 6.36 3.05 -20.93
N CYS A 282 6.45 1.72 -20.96
CA CYS A 282 7.49 0.97 -21.66
C CYS A 282 6.88 0.26 -22.86
N TYR A 283 7.11 0.82 -24.04
CA TYR A 283 6.52 0.42 -25.31
C TYR A 283 7.52 -0.35 -26.18
N ALA A 284 7.00 -1.36 -26.88
CA ALA A 284 7.65 -1.94 -28.06
C ALA A 284 6.56 -2.46 -29.01
N PRO A 285 6.79 -2.47 -30.34
CA PRO A 285 5.74 -2.71 -31.34
C PRO A 285 4.92 -4.01 -31.18
N ASN A 286 5.51 -5.05 -30.58
CA ASN A 286 4.87 -6.36 -30.37
C ASN A 286 4.67 -6.70 -28.90
N MET A 287 4.77 -5.70 -28.01
CA MET A 287 4.63 -5.93 -26.57
C MET A 287 3.16 -6.13 -26.21
N LYS A 288 2.87 -7.20 -25.47
CA LYS A 288 1.52 -7.39 -24.92
C LYS A 288 1.24 -6.30 -23.88
N VAL A 289 0.08 -5.68 -24.00
CA VAL A 289 -0.41 -4.70 -23.02
C VAL A 289 -0.38 -5.30 -21.62
N SER A 290 0.24 -4.58 -20.69
CA SER A 290 0.15 -4.86 -19.26
C SER A 290 -0.05 -3.56 -18.52
N TYR A 291 -1.31 -3.22 -18.25
CA TYR A 291 -1.65 -2.12 -17.37
C TYR A 291 -1.38 -2.51 -15.91
N LYS A 292 -0.67 -1.63 -15.18
CA LYS A 292 -0.31 -1.78 -13.77
C LYS A 292 -0.91 -0.63 -12.96
N PRO A 293 -2.18 -0.69 -12.56
CA PRO A 293 -2.78 0.33 -11.71
C PRO A 293 -2.18 0.26 -10.30
N GLY A 294 -1.85 1.42 -9.76
CA GLY A 294 -1.41 1.61 -8.40
C GLY A 294 -2.58 1.49 -7.47
N SER A 295 -2.76 0.30 -6.92
CA SER A 295 -3.52 0.12 -5.70
C SER A 295 -2.58 -0.46 -4.66
N LEU A 296 -2.42 0.23 -3.54
CA LEU A 296 -1.70 -0.36 -2.41
C LEU A 296 -2.64 -1.39 -1.78
N PRO A 297 -2.36 -2.69 -1.88
CA PRO A 297 -3.23 -3.67 -1.26
C PRO A 297 -3.19 -3.45 0.25
N PHE A 298 -4.36 -3.31 0.86
CA PHE A 298 -4.49 -3.48 2.29
C PHE A 298 -4.17 -4.94 2.60
N SER A 299 -3.11 -5.16 3.36
CA SER A 299 -2.62 -6.49 3.68
C SER A 299 -2.26 -6.65 5.15
N GLY A 300 -2.25 -7.90 5.60
CA GLY A 300 -1.91 -8.26 6.96
C GLY A 300 -2.32 -9.69 7.29
N THR A 301 -2.01 -10.11 8.53
CA THR A 301 -2.51 -11.36 9.10
C THR A 301 -3.23 -11.05 10.40
N THR A 302 -4.52 -11.38 10.47
CA THR A 302 -5.37 -11.05 11.62
C THR A 302 -5.97 -12.33 12.22
N PRO A 303 -6.29 -12.35 13.53
CA PRO A 303 -7.20 -13.34 14.05
C PRO A 303 -8.53 -13.37 13.30
N VAL A 304 -9.08 -14.57 13.17
CA VAL A 304 -10.44 -14.82 12.67
C VAL A 304 -11.36 -14.97 13.86
N TYR A 305 -12.39 -14.12 13.92
CA TYR A 305 -13.40 -14.09 14.96
C TYR A 305 -14.68 -14.76 14.49
N GLN A 306 -15.46 -15.30 15.43
CA GLN A 306 -16.75 -15.95 15.17
C GLN A 306 -17.77 -15.50 16.21
N GLY A 307 -19.05 -15.45 15.86
CA GLY A 307 -20.16 -15.26 16.80
C GLY A 307 -20.90 -16.57 17.10
N GLY A 308 -21.70 -16.61 18.16
CA GLY A 308 -22.62 -17.71 18.43
C GLY A 308 -22.05 -19.01 19.04
N SER A 309 -20.77 -19.10 19.41
CA SER A 309 -20.17 -20.28 20.08
C SER A 309 -19.27 -19.91 21.26
N ALA A 310 -19.37 -20.65 22.37
CA ALA A 310 -18.48 -20.47 23.52
C ALA A 310 -17.00 -20.75 23.19
N ALA A 311 -16.71 -21.48 22.10
CA ALA A 311 -15.37 -21.80 21.63
C ALA A 311 -14.79 -20.77 20.62
N ALA A 312 -15.56 -19.74 20.26
CA ALA A 312 -15.14 -18.73 19.30
C ALA A 312 -13.88 -17.98 19.78
N THR A 313 -13.03 -17.61 18.82
CA THR A 313 -11.86 -16.74 19.05
C THR A 313 -12.28 -15.43 19.70
N LYS A 314 -11.58 -15.03 20.76
CA LYS A 314 -11.74 -13.71 21.40
C LYS A 314 -10.37 -13.13 21.77
N ALA A 315 -10.24 -11.82 21.70
CA ALA A 315 -9.12 -11.09 22.28
C ALA A 315 -9.59 -10.30 23.50
N VAL A 316 -9.00 -10.53 24.67
CA VAL A 316 -9.50 -10.00 25.95
C VAL A 316 -8.41 -9.22 26.68
N GLY A 317 -8.70 -7.97 27.04
CA GLY A 317 -7.82 -7.11 27.82
C GLY A 317 -7.90 -7.42 29.31
N THR A 318 -7.04 -8.30 29.82
CA THR A 318 -7.10 -8.76 31.22
C THR A 318 -6.51 -7.76 32.21
N ASN A 319 -5.64 -6.86 31.76
CA ASN A 319 -4.89 -5.92 32.63
C ASN A 319 -5.27 -4.45 32.42
N ALA A 320 -6.20 -4.17 31.50
CA ALA A 320 -6.60 -2.81 31.17
C ALA A 320 -7.43 -2.14 32.27
N GLY A 321 -8.06 -2.91 33.16
CA GLY A 321 -8.85 -2.39 34.28
C GLY A 321 -9.90 -1.37 33.84
N ASN A 322 -9.80 -0.15 34.38
CA ASN A 322 -10.66 0.98 34.08
C ASN A 322 -10.13 1.92 32.96
N LEU A 323 -9.00 1.60 32.33
CA LEU A 323 -8.37 2.47 31.33
C LEU A 323 -9.23 2.68 30.08
N LEU A 324 -10.15 1.74 29.80
CA LEU A 324 -11.05 1.74 28.65
C LEU A 324 -12.52 2.01 29.04
N ASP A 325 -12.74 2.48 30.27
CA ASP A 325 -14.06 2.88 30.73
C ASP A 325 -14.41 4.31 30.27
N PHE A 326 -15.70 4.59 30.10
CA PHE A 326 -16.18 5.89 29.61
C PHE A 326 -16.80 6.80 30.67
N GLY A 327 -16.87 6.37 31.92
CA GLY A 327 -17.34 7.21 33.02
C GLY A 327 -18.77 7.70 32.88
N ALA A 328 -19.14 8.61 33.78
CA ALA A 328 -20.43 9.31 33.76
C ALA A 328 -20.47 10.48 32.76
N SER A 329 -19.29 11.01 32.42
CA SER A 329 -19.13 12.20 31.59
C SER A 329 -17.85 12.08 30.77
N GLY A 330 -17.66 13.01 29.84
CA GLY A 330 -16.44 13.13 29.06
C GLY A 330 -16.58 12.62 27.62
N SER A 331 -15.56 12.93 26.84
CA SER A 331 -15.55 12.72 25.39
C SER A 331 -14.58 11.63 24.99
N TYR A 332 -14.98 10.79 24.03
CA TYR A 332 -14.25 9.62 23.60
C TYR A 332 -14.45 9.36 22.11
N THR A 333 -13.49 8.68 21.49
CA THR A 333 -13.61 8.15 20.13
C THR A 333 -13.15 6.71 20.11
N ILE A 334 -13.93 5.85 19.46
CA ILE A 334 -13.58 4.46 19.17
C ILE A 334 -13.53 4.32 17.66
N GLU A 335 -12.47 3.72 17.13
CA GLU A 335 -12.33 3.41 15.71
C GLU A 335 -11.85 1.96 15.53
N CYS A 336 -12.35 1.28 14.51
CA CYS A 336 -11.81 0.00 14.05
C CYS A 336 -12.07 -0.21 12.57
N LYS A 337 -11.28 -1.07 11.93
CA LYS A 337 -11.56 -1.58 10.58
C LYS A 337 -12.07 -3.01 10.66
N VAL A 338 -13.20 -3.31 10.06
CA VAL A 338 -13.85 -4.63 10.13
C VAL A 338 -14.24 -5.13 8.75
N LYS A 339 -14.16 -6.45 8.55
CA LYS A 339 -14.68 -7.12 7.36
C LYS A 339 -15.72 -8.16 7.79
N ILE A 340 -16.99 -7.83 7.56
CA ILE A 340 -18.13 -8.68 7.91
C ILE A 340 -18.60 -9.41 6.64
N PRO A 341 -18.79 -10.74 6.65
CA PRO A 341 -19.31 -11.46 5.49
C PRO A 341 -20.70 -10.96 5.05
N SER A 342 -21.02 -11.13 3.77
CA SER A 342 -22.34 -10.72 3.27
C SER A 342 -23.46 -11.51 3.96
N GLY A 343 -24.46 -10.81 4.51
CA GLY A 343 -25.58 -11.49 5.17
C GLY A 343 -26.40 -10.60 6.08
N ASN A 344 -27.36 -11.23 6.77
CA ASN A 344 -28.17 -10.60 7.81
C ASN A 344 -27.88 -11.25 9.15
N TYR A 345 -27.49 -10.44 10.13
CA TYR A 345 -27.12 -10.89 11.46
C TYR A 345 -27.92 -10.14 12.51
N TYR A 346 -28.40 -10.84 13.53
CA TYR A 346 -29.18 -10.26 14.60
C TYR A 346 -28.44 -10.42 15.93
N TYR A 347 -27.92 -9.29 16.40
CA TYR A 347 -27.27 -9.07 17.69
C TYR A 347 -25.87 -9.66 17.96
N PRO A 348 -25.05 -10.13 16.99
CA PRO A 348 -23.69 -10.55 17.33
C PRO A 348 -22.81 -9.35 17.71
N ALA A 349 -22.00 -9.51 18.76
CA ALA A 349 -20.98 -8.54 19.15
C ALA A 349 -19.76 -8.59 18.22
N ILE A 350 -19.18 -7.41 17.97
CA ILE A 350 -17.91 -7.21 17.27
C ILE A 350 -16.81 -6.91 18.28
N LEU A 351 -16.97 -5.85 19.08
CA LEU A 351 -16.05 -5.45 20.14
C LEU A 351 -16.77 -4.61 21.19
N GLY A 352 -16.27 -4.59 22.42
CA GLY A 352 -16.86 -3.77 23.48
C GLY A 352 -16.31 -4.04 24.86
N LYS A 353 -16.78 -3.26 25.84
CA LYS A 353 -16.47 -3.42 27.27
C LYS A 353 -17.77 -3.59 28.05
N ARG A 354 -18.35 -4.79 27.93
CA ARG A 354 -19.65 -5.16 28.51
C ARG A 354 -19.71 -6.67 28.70
N ALA A 355 -20.42 -7.15 29.72
CA ALA A 355 -20.48 -8.58 30.00
C ALA A 355 -21.38 -9.37 29.03
N SER A 356 -22.56 -8.83 28.71
CA SER A 356 -23.50 -9.40 27.74
C SER A 356 -24.45 -8.32 27.18
N PHE A 357 -25.29 -8.66 26.20
CA PHE A 357 -26.29 -7.75 25.63
C PHE A 357 -27.53 -7.52 26.50
N SER A 358 -27.69 -8.31 27.57
CA SER A 358 -28.84 -8.22 28.47
C SER A 358 -29.08 -6.79 28.97
N GLY A 359 -30.34 -6.34 28.93
CA GLY A 359 -30.72 -5.03 29.44
C GLY A 359 -30.30 -4.86 30.91
N GLY A 360 -29.83 -3.67 31.28
CA GLY A 360 -29.36 -3.40 32.64
C GLY A 360 -27.88 -3.71 32.89
N VAL A 361 -27.22 -4.46 32.00
CA VAL A 361 -25.77 -4.70 32.06
C VAL A 361 -25.02 -3.45 31.60
N VAL A 362 -24.28 -2.82 32.50
CA VAL A 362 -23.56 -1.56 32.22
C VAL A 362 -22.41 -1.76 31.23
N GLY A 363 -22.26 -0.84 30.29
CA GLY A 363 -21.13 -0.78 29.36
C GLY A 363 -21.56 -0.50 27.94
N TRP A 364 -20.66 -0.78 26.99
CA TRP A 364 -20.87 -0.49 25.57
C TRP A 364 -20.37 -1.63 24.68
N VAL A 365 -20.96 -1.75 23.48
CA VAL A 365 -20.61 -2.79 22.49
C VAL A 365 -21.00 -2.38 21.08
N PHE A 366 -20.14 -2.68 20.10
CA PHE A 366 -20.47 -2.65 18.67
C PHE A 366 -21.10 -3.98 18.27
N PHE A 367 -22.18 -3.93 17.51
CA PHE A 367 -22.94 -5.12 17.13
C PHE A 367 -23.64 -4.96 15.79
N LEU A 368 -24.19 -6.06 15.26
CA LEU A 368 -24.95 -6.07 14.01
C LEU A 368 -26.46 -6.25 14.24
N GLU A 369 -27.26 -5.60 13.41
CA GLU A 369 -28.68 -5.85 13.27
C GLU A 369 -29.02 -5.82 11.76
N ALA A 370 -29.53 -6.92 11.21
CA ALA A 370 -29.58 -7.17 9.78
C ALA A 370 -28.18 -7.01 9.12
N ASP A 371 -28.05 -6.16 8.12
CA ASP A 371 -26.83 -5.95 7.34
C ASP A 371 -25.98 -4.74 7.82
N TYR A 372 -26.43 -4.06 8.87
CA TYR A 372 -25.80 -2.84 9.39
C TYR A 372 -25.28 -3.00 10.82
N TRP A 373 -24.43 -2.05 11.23
CA TRP A 373 -23.87 -2.02 12.58
C TRP A 373 -24.48 -0.93 13.45
N MET A 374 -24.31 -1.10 14.76
CA MET A 374 -24.74 -0.14 15.75
C MET A 374 -23.78 -0.14 16.94
N ILE A 375 -23.72 0.98 17.67
CA ILE A 375 -23.22 0.99 19.04
C ILE A 375 -24.40 0.88 20.02
N ASN A 376 -24.25 0.02 21.02
CA ASN A 376 -25.18 -0.14 22.12
C ASN A 376 -24.57 0.32 23.44
N PHE A 377 -25.32 1.05 24.24
CA PHE A 377 -25.03 1.37 25.64
C PHE A 377 -26.05 0.72 26.56
N GLY A 378 -25.59 -0.07 27.52
CA GLY A 378 -26.42 -0.62 28.59
C GLY A 378 -26.25 0.18 29.88
N GLN A 379 -27.34 0.36 30.63
CA GLN A 379 -27.30 0.92 31.97
C GLN A 379 -28.37 0.28 32.86
N THR A 380 -28.03 0.06 34.14
CA THR A 380 -28.92 -0.45 35.17
C THR A 380 -30.19 0.39 35.24
N SER A 381 -31.36 -0.28 35.24
CA SER A 381 -32.70 0.33 35.26
C SER A 381 -33.11 1.17 34.04
N LEU A 382 -32.21 1.46 33.09
CA LEU A 382 -32.51 2.20 31.85
C LEU A 382 -32.55 1.32 30.60
N GLY A 383 -32.07 0.07 30.70
CA GLY A 383 -32.02 -0.85 29.56
C GLY A 383 -30.95 -0.46 28.55
N ASN A 384 -31.25 -0.63 27.26
CA ASN A 384 -30.32 -0.43 26.15
C ASN A 384 -30.63 0.85 25.37
N ARG A 385 -29.58 1.56 24.94
CA ARG A 385 -29.63 2.64 23.94
C ARG A 385 -28.81 2.23 22.73
N GLN A 386 -29.40 2.27 21.54
CA GLN A 386 -28.73 1.89 20.30
C GLN A 386 -28.66 3.08 19.35
N ILE A 387 -27.49 3.27 18.74
CA ILE A 387 -27.25 4.30 17.73
C ILE A 387 -26.68 3.60 16.50
N ARG A 388 -27.38 3.76 15.37
CA ARG A 388 -27.12 3.06 14.11
C ARG A 388 -25.99 3.68 13.29
N GLY A 389 -25.23 2.85 12.59
CA GLY A 389 -24.37 3.19 11.46
C GLY A 389 -24.87 2.60 10.13
N ALA A 390 -24.08 2.72 9.07
CA ALA A 390 -24.46 2.23 7.74
C ALA A 390 -24.39 0.69 7.63
N SER A 391 -24.88 0.15 6.52
CA SER A 391 -24.70 -1.26 6.16
C SER A 391 -23.22 -1.59 5.96
N ILE A 392 -22.78 -2.73 6.51
CA ILE A 392 -21.37 -3.20 6.46
C ILE A 392 -21.24 -4.71 6.24
N ALA A 393 -22.34 -5.47 6.26
CA ALA A 393 -22.35 -6.90 6.03
C ALA A 393 -22.45 -7.19 4.52
N ASP A 394 -21.44 -6.74 3.77
CA ASP A 394 -21.36 -6.89 2.31
C ASP A 394 -20.13 -7.70 1.86
N GLY A 395 -19.30 -8.16 2.80
CA GLY A 395 -18.07 -8.89 2.51
C GLY A 395 -16.87 -7.99 2.22
N LYS A 396 -16.93 -6.68 2.47
CA LYS A 396 -15.83 -5.73 2.28
C LYS A 396 -15.30 -5.20 3.62
N TRP A 397 -14.14 -4.58 3.56
CA TRP A 397 -13.58 -3.84 4.70
C TRP A 397 -14.33 -2.51 4.88
N HIS A 398 -14.63 -2.16 6.13
CA HIS A 398 -15.23 -0.88 6.51
C HIS A 398 -14.53 -0.31 7.74
N THR A 399 -14.42 1.01 7.82
CA THR A 399 -14.00 1.73 9.01
C THR A 399 -15.22 2.15 9.82
N LEU A 400 -15.30 1.69 11.07
CA LEU A 400 -16.35 2.08 11.99
C LEU A 400 -15.76 3.08 12.99
N THR A 401 -16.38 4.26 13.08
CA THR A 401 -15.99 5.28 14.06
C THR A 401 -17.20 5.67 14.90
N VAL A 402 -17.04 5.71 16.22
CA VAL A 402 -18.00 6.32 17.15
C VAL A 402 -17.34 7.48 17.85
N THR A 403 -18.04 8.62 17.91
CA THR A 403 -17.69 9.71 18.83
C THR A 403 -18.73 9.80 19.94
N ILE A 404 -18.26 9.98 21.17
CA ILE A 404 -19.04 10.35 22.33
C ILE A 404 -18.55 11.75 22.70
N ASN A 405 -19.38 12.77 22.55
CA ASN A 405 -18.97 14.16 22.76
C ASN A 405 -19.77 14.78 23.92
N GLN A 406 -19.10 15.08 25.03
CA GLN A 406 -19.67 15.89 26.11
C GLN A 406 -19.69 17.36 25.67
N GLN A 407 -20.85 17.83 25.23
CA GLN A 407 -21.01 19.20 24.71
C GLN A 407 -21.26 20.19 25.85
N ASN A 408 -22.01 19.78 26.87
CA ASN A 408 -22.34 20.56 28.07
C ASN A 408 -22.87 19.62 29.17
N ALA A 409 -23.31 20.14 30.31
CA ALA A 409 -23.77 19.33 31.45
C ALA A 409 -25.00 18.44 31.19
N THR A 410 -25.81 18.75 30.17
CA THR A 410 -27.04 18.01 29.84
C THR A 410 -26.95 17.20 28.56
N THR A 411 -25.89 17.40 27.77
CA THR A 411 -25.74 16.80 26.44
C THR A 411 -24.40 16.08 26.31
N ARG A 412 -24.50 14.76 26.18
CA ARG A 412 -23.41 13.85 25.84
C ARG A 412 -23.84 13.10 24.58
N ARG A 413 -23.45 13.63 23.43
CA ARG A 413 -23.97 13.22 22.11
C ARG A 413 -23.14 12.09 21.51
N VAL A 414 -23.80 11.09 20.94
CA VAL A 414 -23.17 9.98 20.22
C VAL A 414 -23.39 10.11 18.72
N GLU A 415 -22.30 10.01 17.97
CA GLU A 415 -22.31 9.98 16.51
C GLU A 415 -21.57 8.74 15.99
N THR A 416 -22.06 8.22 14.88
CA THR A 416 -21.60 7.00 14.22
C THR A 416 -21.20 7.37 12.80
N PHE A 417 -20.05 6.87 12.37
CA PHE A 417 -19.51 7.10 11.04
C PHE A 417 -19.09 5.77 10.44
N THR A 418 -19.45 5.54 9.19
CA THR A 418 -18.99 4.38 8.41
C THR A 418 -18.17 4.92 7.25
N ASP A 419 -16.93 4.47 7.15
CA ASP A 419 -15.97 4.92 6.12
C ASP A 419 -15.75 6.43 6.12
N GLY A 420 -15.81 7.05 7.30
CA GLY A 420 -15.68 8.50 7.48
C GLY A 420 -16.98 9.28 7.30
N VAL A 421 -18.04 8.65 6.79
CA VAL A 421 -19.32 9.30 6.51
C VAL A 421 -20.25 9.20 7.72
N TYR A 422 -20.75 10.35 8.17
CA TYR A 422 -21.73 10.45 9.27
C TYR A 422 -23.06 9.78 8.87
N TRP A 423 -23.59 8.91 9.75
CA TRP A 423 -24.92 8.34 9.55
C TRP A 423 -26.00 9.27 10.12
N ASP A 424 -26.82 9.88 9.26
CA ASP A 424 -27.91 10.77 9.64
C ASP A 424 -29.30 10.11 9.65
N GLY A 425 -29.40 8.85 9.19
CA GLY A 425 -30.64 8.17 8.80
C GLY A 425 -31.64 7.85 9.93
N GLY A 426 -32.29 8.87 10.47
CA GLY A 426 -33.54 8.76 11.25
C GLY A 426 -33.40 8.55 12.77
N ILE A 427 -32.19 8.64 13.33
CA ILE A 427 -32.01 8.57 14.79
C ILE A 427 -32.19 9.97 15.40
N SER A 428 -33.19 10.13 16.27
CA SER A 428 -33.46 11.41 16.94
C SER A 428 -32.28 11.90 17.79
N ASP A 429 -32.14 13.22 17.93
CA ASP A 429 -31.12 13.81 18.81
C ASP A 429 -31.28 13.36 20.28
N ASN A 430 -32.52 13.12 20.73
CA ASN A 430 -32.79 12.56 22.06
C ASN A 430 -32.23 11.14 22.22
N THR A 431 -32.30 10.32 21.17
CA THR A 431 -31.70 8.98 21.18
C THR A 431 -30.18 9.07 21.23
N ARG A 432 -29.58 10.03 20.51
CA ARG A 432 -28.13 10.28 20.48
C ARG A 432 -27.58 10.89 21.77
N ASN A 433 -28.40 11.59 22.55
CA ASN A 433 -27.99 12.11 23.84
C ASN A 433 -28.02 11.00 24.92
N ILE A 434 -26.84 10.55 25.32
CA ILE A 434 -26.67 9.51 26.35
C ILE A 434 -26.39 10.11 27.74
N ASN A 435 -26.55 11.43 27.95
CA ASN A 435 -26.24 12.05 29.24
C ASN A 435 -27.02 11.41 30.40
N SER A 436 -28.27 11.00 30.16
CA SER A 436 -29.10 10.32 31.16
C SER A 436 -28.61 8.91 31.52
N TYR A 437 -27.73 8.30 30.71
CA TYR A 437 -27.17 6.98 30.98
C TYR A 437 -26.05 7.02 32.01
N GLY A 438 -25.56 8.21 32.41
CA GLY A 438 -24.61 8.36 33.50
C GLY A 438 -23.38 7.47 33.34
N ASN A 439 -22.99 6.80 34.43
CA ASN A 439 -21.74 6.04 34.50
C ASN A 439 -21.76 4.76 33.65
N LEU A 440 -20.97 4.75 32.57
CA LEU A 440 -20.82 3.62 31.65
C LEU A 440 -19.60 2.74 31.93
N ASN A 441 -18.98 2.87 33.12
CA ASN A 441 -17.91 1.98 33.55
C ASN A 441 -18.43 0.55 33.66
N SER A 442 -17.65 -0.40 33.15
CA SER A 442 -18.02 -1.80 33.14
C SER A 442 -16.98 -2.64 33.88
N PRO A 443 -17.38 -3.55 34.78
CA PRO A 443 -16.45 -4.49 35.40
C PRO A 443 -15.92 -5.54 34.39
N ALA A 444 -16.55 -5.65 33.22
CA ALA A 444 -16.09 -6.54 32.16
C ALA A 444 -14.77 -6.05 31.54
N ALA A 445 -13.95 -6.99 31.11
CA ALA A 445 -12.78 -6.71 30.30
C ALA A 445 -13.20 -6.15 28.93
N PHE A 446 -12.34 -5.30 28.35
CA PHE A 446 -12.48 -4.97 26.93
C PHE A 446 -12.25 -6.23 26.10
N ASN A 447 -13.10 -6.45 25.12
CA ASN A 447 -13.06 -7.65 24.30
C ASN A 447 -13.27 -7.32 22.82
N ILE A 448 -12.58 -8.07 21.97
CA ILE A 448 -12.85 -8.19 20.54
C ILE A 448 -13.33 -9.62 20.32
N GLY A 449 -14.42 -9.76 19.58
CA GLY A 449 -15.11 -11.03 19.43
C GLY A 449 -16.41 -11.10 20.23
N GLN A 450 -16.87 -12.32 20.41
CA GLN A 450 -18.17 -12.62 20.98
C GLN A 450 -18.28 -12.32 22.49
N LEU A 451 -19.34 -11.61 22.90
CA LEU A 451 -19.81 -11.51 24.28
C LEU A 451 -20.51 -12.80 24.76
N ALA A 452 -20.78 -12.92 26.07
CA ALA A 452 -21.59 -14.04 26.58
C ALA A 452 -22.94 -14.13 25.82
N THR A 453 -23.36 -15.36 25.50
CA THR A 453 -24.50 -15.65 24.61
C THR A 453 -25.83 -15.20 25.20
N ASP A 454 -26.38 -14.09 24.70
CA ASP A 454 -27.79 -13.71 24.85
C ASP A 454 -28.35 -13.38 23.45
N ASN A 455 -29.19 -14.26 22.89
CA ASN A 455 -30.01 -14.04 21.69
C ASN A 455 -29.27 -13.57 20.41
N VAL A 456 -28.18 -14.23 20.04
CA VAL A 456 -27.36 -13.86 18.87
C VAL A 456 -27.48 -14.86 17.72
N THR A 457 -27.66 -14.39 16.48
CA THR A 457 -27.36 -15.24 15.31
C THR A 457 -25.88 -15.54 15.24
N ASN A 458 -25.53 -16.72 14.71
CA ASN A 458 -24.15 -17.07 14.41
C ASN A 458 -23.58 -16.09 13.37
N LEU A 459 -22.60 -15.29 13.78
CA LEU A 459 -21.80 -14.47 12.88
C LEU A 459 -20.66 -15.35 12.34
N ALA A 460 -20.68 -15.57 11.02
CA ALA A 460 -19.61 -16.29 10.33
C ALA A 460 -18.24 -15.61 10.53
N ASN A 461 -17.17 -16.31 10.15
CA ASN A 461 -15.80 -15.83 10.25
C ASN A 461 -15.66 -14.39 9.77
N TYR A 462 -15.21 -13.50 10.66
CA TYR A 462 -14.97 -12.10 10.34
C TYR A 462 -13.59 -11.66 10.85
N SER A 463 -13.13 -10.53 10.31
CA SER A 463 -11.81 -9.97 10.60
C SER A 463 -11.93 -8.54 11.10
N ILE A 464 -11.04 -8.14 12.00
CA ILE A 464 -10.96 -6.79 12.54
C ILE A 464 -9.51 -6.38 12.74
N THR A 465 -9.20 -5.15 12.34
CA THR A 465 -7.89 -4.52 12.43
C THR A 465 -8.01 -3.09 12.92
N ASP A 466 -6.86 -2.51 13.24
CA ASP A 466 -6.68 -1.10 13.56
C ASP A 466 -7.68 -0.56 14.61
N VAL A 467 -7.82 -1.27 15.71
CA VAL A 467 -8.66 -0.85 16.84
C VAL A 467 -7.96 0.28 17.59
N LYS A 468 -8.63 1.42 17.71
CA LYS A 468 -8.12 2.63 18.38
C LYS A 468 -9.16 3.18 19.34
N ILE A 469 -8.71 3.62 20.51
CA ILE A 469 -9.55 4.30 21.50
C ILE A 469 -8.85 5.60 21.92
N TYR A 470 -9.60 6.70 21.92
CA TYR A 470 -9.15 8.02 22.31
C TYR A 470 -10.01 8.57 23.44
N ASP A 471 -9.42 9.35 24.35
CA ASP A 471 -10.11 10.06 25.43
C ASP A 471 -10.52 11.49 25.02
N THR A 472 -10.91 11.64 23.76
CA THR A 472 -11.49 12.85 23.18
C THR A 472 -12.45 12.46 22.06
N ALA A 473 -13.39 13.34 21.73
CA ALA A 473 -14.19 13.20 20.52
C ALA A 473 -13.46 13.85 19.35
N PHE A 474 -13.49 13.20 18.19
CA PHE A 474 -13.08 13.80 16.93
C PHE A 474 -14.16 14.69 16.33
N GLY A 475 -13.73 15.71 15.59
CA GLY A 475 -14.62 16.47 14.70
C GLY A 475 -14.96 15.68 13.44
N ARG A 476 -16.10 15.98 12.81
CA ARG A 476 -16.56 15.28 11.60
C ARG A 476 -15.58 15.40 10.44
N ASP A 477 -15.03 16.59 10.20
CA ASP A 477 -14.07 16.84 9.12
C ASP A 477 -12.78 16.03 9.34
N TYR A 478 -12.34 15.93 10.60
CA TYR A 478 -11.21 15.10 10.96
C TYR A 478 -11.48 13.61 10.67
N ILE A 479 -12.67 13.11 10.98
CA ILE A 479 -13.04 11.71 10.73
C ILE A 479 -13.10 11.44 9.23
N LEU A 480 -13.72 12.33 8.46
CA LEU A 480 -13.80 12.22 7.00
C LEU A 480 -12.41 12.19 6.36
N ALA A 481 -11.48 13.04 6.82
CA ALA A 481 -10.12 13.04 6.33
C ALA A 481 -9.24 11.89 6.88
N ASN A 482 -9.62 11.37 8.05
CA ASN A 482 -8.97 10.37 8.91
C ASN A 482 -9.20 8.90 8.54
N SER A 483 -10.45 8.55 8.19
CA SER A 483 -11.00 7.20 8.37
C SER A 483 -10.25 6.12 7.60
N CYS A 484 -9.73 6.43 6.41
CA CYS A 484 -9.04 5.43 5.61
C CYS A 484 -7.70 4.97 6.24
N LYS A 485 -7.06 5.78 7.10
CA LYS A 485 -5.67 5.55 7.54
C LYS A 485 -5.53 4.29 8.40
N THR A 486 -4.49 3.51 8.11
CA THR A 486 -4.18 2.26 8.83
C THR A 486 -3.33 2.45 10.08
N SER A 487 -2.77 3.64 10.31
CA SER A 487 -2.04 4.01 11.53
C SER A 487 -2.20 5.51 11.81
N PRO A 488 -2.25 5.95 13.08
CA PRO A 488 -2.05 7.35 13.43
C PRO A 488 -0.66 7.82 12.98
N ALA A 489 -0.56 9.00 12.38
CA ALA A 489 0.73 9.60 12.02
C ALA A 489 1.40 10.17 13.29
N PRO A 490 2.73 10.11 13.48
CA PRO A 490 3.39 10.62 14.70
C PRO A 490 3.02 12.07 15.08
N GLU A 491 2.81 12.92 14.08
CA GLU A 491 2.45 14.33 14.18
C GLU A 491 0.94 14.60 14.36
N ASP A 492 0.10 13.55 14.39
CA ASP A 492 -1.35 13.67 14.54
C ASP A 492 -1.71 14.42 15.86
N PRO A 493 -2.52 15.49 15.79
CA PRO A 493 -2.87 16.30 16.96
C PRO A 493 -3.60 15.51 18.04
N TYR A 494 -4.29 14.43 17.68
CA TYR A 494 -5.00 13.56 18.59
C TYR A 494 -4.14 12.45 19.18
N ASN A 495 -2.89 12.28 18.76
CA ASN A 495 -1.99 11.27 19.34
C ASN A 495 -1.87 11.42 20.84
N ARG A 496 -1.81 12.65 21.36
CA ARG A 496 -1.78 12.98 22.81
C ARG A 496 -3.03 12.54 23.58
N ARG A 497 -4.09 12.13 22.88
CA ARG A 497 -5.37 11.66 23.43
C ARG A 497 -5.59 10.17 23.14
N LEU A 498 -4.64 9.49 22.49
CA LEU A 498 -4.70 8.06 22.21
C LEU A 498 -4.54 7.24 23.50
N VAL A 499 -5.61 6.54 23.88
CA VAL A 499 -5.62 5.62 25.03
C VAL A 499 -4.92 4.32 24.66
N GLY A 500 -5.24 3.77 23.49
CA GLY A 500 -4.61 2.56 22.97
C GLY A 500 -4.91 2.34 21.49
N TYR A 501 -3.89 1.89 20.76
CA TYR A 501 -3.98 1.47 19.36
C TYR A 501 -3.44 0.05 19.22
N TRP A 502 -4.24 -0.85 18.67
CA TRP A 502 -3.86 -2.20 18.29
C TRP A 502 -4.04 -2.37 16.78
N SER A 503 -2.98 -2.67 16.03
CA SER A 503 -3.16 -2.97 14.59
C SER A 503 -4.01 -4.22 14.36
N CYS A 504 -3.97 -5.15 15.32
CA CYS A 504 -4.49 -6.52 15.21
C CYS A 504 -3.96 -7.30 13.99
N ARG A 505 -2.86 -6.83 13.38
CA ARG A 505 -2.19 -7.45 12.23
C ARG A 505 -0.90 -8.19 12.61
N GLU A 506 -0.53 -8.13 13.89
CA GLU A 506 0.63 -8.81 14.46
C GLU A 506 0.22 -9.49 15.75
N ILE A 507 0.69 -10.73 15.93
CA ILE A 507 0.39 -11.55 17.11
C ILE A 507 1.70 -11.88 17.80
N SER A 508 1.84 -11.36 19.01
CA SER A 508 3.03 -11.56 19.83
C SER A 508 2.86 -12.76 20.78
N ASN A 509 3.98 -13.37 21.16
CA ASN A 509 4.04 -14.26 22.32
C ASN A 509 4.42 -13.44 23.55
N LEU A 510 3.51 -13.34 24.52
CA LEU A 510 3.78 -12.69 25.80
C LEU A 510 3.89 -13.70 26.93
N SER A 511 4.93 -13.56 27.75
CA SER A 511 5.09 -14.36 28.96
C SER A 511 4.07 -13.94 30.02
N THR A 512 3.36 -14.91 30.59
CA THR A 512 2.46 -14.73 31.74
C THR A 512 2.88 -15.66 32.88
N PRO A 513 2.42 -15.44 34.12
CA PRO A 513 2.66 -16.38 35.22
C PRO A 513 2.20 -17.83 34.91
N SER A 514 1.23 -17.98 34.01
CA SER A 514 0.70 -19.26 33.54
C SER A 514 1.38 -19.83 32.26
N GLY A 515 2.50 -19.24 31.83
CA GLY A 515 3.21 -19.60 30.59
C GLY A 515 3.06 -18.57 29.47
N GLN A 516 3.57 -18.87 28.27
CA GLN A 516 3.43 -17.98 27.11
C GLN A 516 2.01 -18.00 26.55
N LYS A 517 1.45 -16.83 26.27
CA LYS A 517 0.14 -16.67 25.63
C LYS A 517 0.26 -15.78 24.41
N LYS A 518 -0.56 -16.09 23.40
CA LYS A 518 -0.71 -15.25 22.20
C LYS A 518 -1.50 -14.00 22.56
N ALA A 519 -1.03 -12.84 22.12
CA ALA A 519 -1.67 -11.56 22.40
C ALA A 519 -1.54 -10.58 21.24
N LEU A 520 -2.51 -9.68 21.16
CA LEU A 520 -2.43 -8.44 20.39
C LEU A 520 -1.87 -7.37 21.34
N THR A 521 -0.68 -6.87 21.04
CA THR A 521 -0.02 -5.81 21.80
C THR A 521 -0.42 -4.45 21.25
N ALA A 522 -0.51 -3.45 22.12
CA ALA A 522 -0.74 -2.09 21.65
C ALA A 522 0.52 -1.59 20.91
N ILE A 523 0.35 -0.94 19.77
CA ILE A 523 1.42 -0.30 19.00
C ILE A 523 1.76 1.07 19.55
N SER A 524 0.76 1.82 20.04
CA SER A 524 0.96 3.10 20.69
C SER A 524 -0.18 3.39 21.67
N GLY A 525 0.05 4.33 22.59
CA GLY A 525 -0.97 4.88 23.47
C GLY A 525 -0.41 5.27 24.83
N LYS A 526 -1.19 6.09 25.54
CA LYS A 526 -0.84 6.63 26.87
C LYS A 526 -0.26 5.59 27.82
N TYR A 527 -0.77 4.37 27.77
CA TYR A 527 -0.46 3.31 28.74
C TYR A 527 0.41 2.18 28.17
N LYS A 528 0.99 2.38 26.97
CA LYS A 528 1.91 1.41 26.36
C LYS A 528 3.30 1.53 26.98
N ALA A 529 3.89 0.40 27.37
CA ALA A 529 5.26 0.38 27.86
C ALA A 529 6.26 0.70 26.74
N GLY A 530 7.19 1.62 27.03
CA GLY A 530 8.27 2.00 26.10
C GLY A 530 7.82 2.84 24.89
N ASP A 531 6.59 3.38 24.89
CA ASP A 531 6.16 4.31 23.85
C ASP A 531 6.92 5.65 24.00
N PRO A 532 7.68 6.10 22.99
CA PRO A 532 8.42 7.37 23.06
C PRO A 532 7.53 8.60 23.27
N ALA A 533 6.26 8.52 22.81
CA ALA A 533 5.29 9.61 23.01
C ALA A 533 4.77 9.68 24.46
N TYR A 534 4.95 8.61 25.25
CA TYR A 534 4.43 8.45 26.61
C TYR A 534 5.42 7.78 27.58
N PRO A 535 6.53 8.47 27.91
CA PRO A 535 7.51 7.93 28.86
C PRO A 535 6.88 7.83 30.26
N GLY A 536 6.85 6.63 30.85
CA GLY A 536 6.39 6.45 32.23
C GLY A 536 5.73 5.11 32.56
N TYR A 537 5.39 4.30 31.55
CA TYR A 537 4.77 3.00 31.76
C TYR A 537 5.76 1.85 31.56
N THR A 538 5.80 0.92 32.52
CA THR A 538 6.75 -0.19 32.56
C THR A 538 6.14 -1.54 32.22
N ASN A 539 4.79 -1.65 32.20
CA ASN A 539 4.07 -2.89 31.91
C ASN A 539 3.01 -2.66 30.81
N ASP A 540 2.88 -3.60 29.86
CA ASP A 540 1.87 -3.53 28.80
C ASP A 540 0.47 -3.86 29.34
N LYS A 541 -0.17 -2.86 29.96
CA LYS A 541 -1.54 -2.96 30.51
C LYS A 541 -2.61 -3.11 29.43
N LEU A 542 -2.25 -2.88 28.17
CA LEU A 542 -3.17 -2.86 27.03
C LEU A 542 -3.14 -4.15 26.21
N ALA A 543 -2.29 -5.14 26.55
CA ALA A 543 -2.27 -6.42 25.85
C ALA A 543 -3.66 -7.12 25.86
N LEU A 544 -4.10 -7.56 24.68
CA LEU A 544 -5.33 -8.34 24.49
C LEU A 544 -4.96 -9.81 24.25
N PHE A 545 -5.23 -10.67 25.22
CA PHE A 545 -4.89 -12.09 25.11
C PHE A 545 -5.91 -12.85 24.26
N LEU A 546 -5.40 -13.64 23.32
CA LEU A 546 -6.23 -14.50 22.48
C LEU A 546 -6.70 -15.73 23.27
N SER A 547 -7.96 -16.10 23.08
CA SER A 547 -8.62 -17.25 23.72
C SER A 547 -9.61 -17.91 22.75
N GLY A 548 -10.07 -19.14 23.07
CA GLY A 548 -10.88 -19.97 22.18
C GLY A 548 -10.04 -20.77 21.17
N ASN A 549 -10.71 -21.39 20.19
CA ASN A 549 -10.06 -22.11 19.08
C ASN A 549 -9.55 -21.12 18.02
N TYR A 550 -8.57 -20.31 18.42
CA TYR A 550 -8.03 -19.24 17.59
C TYR A 550 -7.39 -19.77 16.29
N SER A 551 -7.69 -19.08 15.19
CA SER A 551 -6.99 -19.17 13.91
C SER A 551 -6.71 -17.79 13.34
N SER A 552 -5.73 -17.67 12.45
CA SER A 552 -5.46 -16.46 11.67
C SER A 552 -5.76 -16.65 10.20
N SER A 553 -6.13 -15.57 9.54
CA SER A 553 -6.15 -15.46 8.09
C SER A 553 -5.25 -14.31 7.62
N SER A 554 -4.52 -14.55 6.53
CA SER A 554 -3.83 -13.49 5.79
C SER A 554 -4.77 -12.93 4.72
N PHE A 555 -4.67 -11.63 4.48
CA PHE A 555 -5.41 -10.95 3.42
C PHE A 555 -4.48 -10.01 2.64
N VAL A 556 -4.77 -9.84 1.36
CA VAL A 556 -4.12 -8.91 0.43
C VAL A 556 -5.21 -8.45 -0.52
N GLU A 557 -5.76 -7.26 -0.30
CA GLU A 557 -6.95 -6.79 -0.99
C GLU A 557 -6.81 -5.32 -1.38
N VAL A 558 -7.29 -4.96 -2.57
CA VAL A 558 -7.45 -3.55 -2.94
C VAL A 558 -8.75 -3.06 -2.34
N VAL A 559 -8.67 -2.01 -1.52
CA VAL A 559 -9.79 -1.54 -0.71
C VAL A 559 -9.93 -0.02 -0.88
N ASN A 560 -11.07 0.44 -1.39
CA ASN A 560 -11.28 1.86 -1.73
C ASN A 560 -11.45 2.79 -0.51
N ASN A 561 -11.76 2.25 0.67
CA ASN A 561 -12.00 3.02 1.91
C ASN A 561 -10.88 2.82 2.94
N VAL A 562 -9.73 2.27 2.54
CA VAL A 562 -8.54 2.11 3.37
C VAL A 562 -7.33 2.65 2.61
N CYS A 563 -6.50 3.43 3.29
CA CYS A 563 -5.26 3.98 2.75
C CYS A 563 -4.07 3.43 3.55
N PRO A 564 -3.48 2.30 3.10
CA PRO A 564 -2.26 1.76 3.70
C PRO A 564 -1.07 2.70 3.52
N THR A 565 -0.19 2.78 4.51
CA THR A 565 1.10 3.48 4.36
C THR A 565 1.97 2.71 3.35
N PRO A 566 2.60 3.38 2.36
CA PRO A 566 3.52 2.71 1.45
C PRO A 566 4.69 2.04 2.19
N ASP A 567 5.06 0.86 1.72
CA ASP A 567 6.15 0.03 2.21
C ASP A 567 7.07 -0.43 1.05
N ALA A 568 8.09 -1.23 1.35
CA ALA A 568 9.00 -1.74 0.31
C ALA A 568 8.31 -2.65 -0.74
N ASN A 569 7.14 -3.22 -0.43
CA ASN A 569 6.38 -4.04 -1.38
C ASN A 569 5.54 -3.16 -2.33
N SER A 570 5.17 -1.96 -1.88
CA SER A 570 4.44 -0.96 -2.65
C SER A 570 5.19 -0.57 -3.94
N PHE A 571 6.53 -0.53 -3.89
CA PHE A 571 7.42 -0.26 -5.02
C PHE A 571 7.55 -1.42 -6.02
N LYS A 572 6.85 -2.53 -5.79
CA LYS A 572 6.85 -3.72 -6.66
C LYS A 572 5.49 -4.00 -7.30
N VAL A 573 4.51 -3.12 -7.09
CA VAL A 573 3.13 -3.30 -7.59
C VAL A 573 2.94 -2.62 -8.94
N VAL A 574 3.63 -1.50 -9.16
CA VAL A 574 3.64 -0.74 -10.41
C VAL A 574 5.06 -0.34 -10.79
N PRO A 575 5.36 -0.12 -12.08
CA PRO A 575 6.61 0.48 -12.51
C PRO A 575 6.85 1.86 -11.88
N ASN A 576 8.04 2.06 -11.32
CA ASN A 576 8.49 3.27 -10.64
C ASN A 576 9.73 3.86 -11.33
N SER A 577 10.14 5.07 -10.94
CA SER A 577 11.32 5.72 -11.53
C SER A 577 12.60 4.88 -11.39
N VAL A 578 12.79 4.18 -10.27
CA VAL A 578 13.94 3.27 -10.07
C VAL A 578 14.02 2.13 -11.09
N ASP A 579 12.91 1.80 -11.76
CA ASP A 579 12.84 0.67 -12.70
C ASP A 579 13.37 1.02 -14.09
N VAL A 580 13.56 2.30 -14.44
CA VAL A 580 14.07 2.67 -15.77
C VAL A 580 15.42 2.01 -16.05
N VAL A 581 16.36 2.06 -15.11
CA VAL A 581 17.69 1.47 -15.27
C VAL A 581 17.62 -0.04 -15.47
N THR A 582 16.82 -0.76 -14.69
CA THR A 582 16.72 -2.22 -14.81
C THR A 582 16.10 -2.65 -16.14
N GLN A 583 15.15 -1.88 -16.65
CA GLN A 583 14.54 -2.13 -17.96
C GLN A 583 15.51 -1.85 -19.11
N VAL A 584 16.24 -0.73 -19.06
CA VAL A 584 17.24 -0.40 -20.07
C VAL A 584 18.39 -1.41 -20.08
N LEU A 585 18.93 -1.77 -18.91
CA LEU A 585 20.02 -2.75 -18.81
C LEU A 585 19.57 -4.12 -19.32
N GLY A 586 18.38 -4.58 -18.94
CA GLY A 586 17.81 -5.85 -19.38
C GLY A 586 17.66 -5.91 -20.89
N TRP A 587 17.06 -4.89 -21.51
CA TRP A 587 16.89 -4.84 -22.97
C TRP A 587 18.22 -4.79 -23.73
N MET A 588 19.20 -4.07 -23.20
CA MET A 588 20.53 -3.95 -23.79
C MET A 588 21.45 -5.16 -23.49
N GLY A 589 20.92 -6.22 -22.88
CA GLY A 589 21.65 -7.45 -22.58
C GLY A 589 22.80 -7.24 -21.58
N VAL A 590 22.61 -6.36 -20.59
CA VAL A 590 23.54 -6.14 -19.48
C VAL A 590 22.91 -6.69 -18.20
N ASN A 591 23.54 -7.72 -17.63
CA ASN A 591 23.12 -8.29 -16.35
C ASN A 591 23.55 -7.38 -15.19
N PRO A 592 22.62 -6.85 -14.38
CA PRO A 592 23.00 -6.02 -13.24
C PRO A 592 23.82 -6.79 -12.21
N SER A 593 24.97 -6.25 -11.81
CA SER A 593 25.75 -6.83 -10.71
C SER A 593 25.01 -6.66 -9.38
N ALA A 594 25.00 -7.70 -8.54
CA ALA A 594 24.47 -7.61 -7.18
C ALA A 594 25.15 -6.51 -6.35
N SER A 595 26.41 -6.18 -6.66
CA SER A 595 27.14 -5.09 -6.00
C SER A 595 26.57 -3.70 -6.28
N TRP A 596 25.79 -3.53 -7.35
CA TRP A 596 25.18 -2.26 -7.70
C TRP A 596 23.99 -1.90 -6.81
N LYS A 597 23.43 -2.90 -6.09
CA LYS A 597 22.34 -2.71 -5.12
C LYS A 597 21.19 -1.87 -5.69
N LEU A 598 20.79 -2.12 -6.94
CA LEU A 598 19.66 -1.42 -7.57
C LEU A 598 18.39 -1.65 -6.74
N ASP A 599 17.55 -0.62 -6.65
CA ASP A 599 16.21 -0.71 -6.04
C ASP A 599 15.15 -1.14 -7.06
N GLY A 600 15.42 -0.91 -8.35
CA GLY A 600 14.51 -1.23 -9.45
C GLY A 600 14.28 -2.73 -9.64
N SER A 601 13.10 -3.06 -10.17
CA SER A 601 12.67 -4.38 -10.62
C SER A 601 12.57 -4.43 -12.14
N THR A 602 12.63 -5.63 -12.72
CA THR A 602 12.39 -5.85 -14.15
C THR A 602 10.92 -6.20 -14.35
N TRP A 603 10.25 -5.47 -15.24
CA TRP A 603 8.83 -5.68 -15.57
C TRP A 603 8.62 -6.45 -16.87
N LEU A 604 9.69 -6.62 -17.65
CA LEU A 604 9.68 -7.47 -18.84
C LEU A 604 9.55 -8.94 -18.38
N THR A 605 8.34 -9.49 -18.43
CA THR A 605 8.14 -10.92 -18.21
C THR A 605 8.82 -11.70 -19.33
N SER A 606 9.41 -12.86 -19.03
CA SER A 606 9.99 -13.79 -20.01
C SER A 606 8.92 -14.34 -20.97
N PHE A 607 8.51 -13.53 -21.93
CA PHE A 607 7.70 -13.90 -23.08
C PHE A 607 8.14 -13.02 -24.25
N MET A 608 9.32 -13.32 -24.77
CA MET A 608 9.70 -12.94 -26.13
C MET A 608 9.65 -14.21 -26.97
N ASN A 609 8.47 -14.54 -27.50
CA ASN A 609 8.45 -15.04 -28.86
C ASN A 609 8.43 -13.77 -29.72
N LEU A 610 9.59 -13.13 -29.86
CA LEU A 610 9.85 -12.03 -30.80
C LEU A 610 10.32 -12.60 -32.12
#